data_AF-A0A7W5VB76-F1
#
_entry.id   AF-A0A7W5VB76-F1
#
_cell.length_a   1.000
_cell.length_b   1.000
_cell.length_c   1.000
_cell.angle_alpha   90.00
_cell.angle_beta   90.00
_cell.angle_gamma   90.00
#
_symmetry.space_group_name_H-M   'P 1'
#
loop_
_entity.id
_entity.type
_entity.pdbx_description
1 polymer ?
#
loop_
_entity_poly.entity_id
_entity_poly.type
_entity_poly.pdbx_seq_one_letter_code
_entity_poly.pdbx_strand_id
1 'polypeptide(L)'
;MKNPPKPYLNGHYTPVTDEITAHELTVHGSLPPELNGRYFRNGHNPKPGITPTHWFRGEGMIHGIRLADGRAEWYRNRWVKTPFLDGVPFTGTELEVSAAATNIIFHGGRYLALQEANLPWEVTAELDTVGAYDFGGKLTSSMTAHPKEDPVTGELHFFSYSPFPPYLTYHVANAAGEIIRTTVIDGSGPSLMHDFAITREHAVFINSPVVFDHSEHSGIPYRWHDDVPLRIGVTSRTAAAKVTWFEVEQGAILHVTNSYVDTQGRVVLEGPRFDRSAWESSWKWWVGAPGHGVTPDAGSTFHRWVLDLATGKASEESLDDLATEFPSINDAHTGAFNRYSYAIAFPGAGLDGYSTIKFDTVTGQQRLFGHGAGRMPGEAVFVPAEGGTNEDDGYLLTVVSDLKADASQLLVLDAGDLATVATVELPRRVPAGIHGHWIEDHK
;
A
#
# COMPACT_ATOMS: atom_id res chain seq x y z
N MET A 1 8.16 31.66 19.18
CA MET A 1 8.28 30.23 19.53
C MET A 1 8.50 29.48 18.23
N LYS A 2 9.49 28.57 18.14
CA LYS A 2 9.64 27.73 16.94
C LYS A 2 8.41 26.82 16.86
N ASN A 3 7.81 26.69 15.67
CA ASN A 3 6.76 25.69 15.47
C ASN A 3 7.32 24.31 15.87
N PRO A 4 6.53 23.44 16.52
CA PRO A 4 6.95 22.08 16.79
C PRO A 4 7.33 21.39 15.47
N PRO A 5 8.36 20.52 15.47
CA PRO A 5 8.77 19.81 14.27
C PRO A 5 7.62 18.92 13.76
N LYS A 6 7.47 18.81 12.44
CA LYS A 6 6.40 18.00 11.81
C LYS A 6 6.49 16.54 12.27
N PRO A 7 5.37 15.85 12.61
CA PRO A 7 5.42 14.51 13.18
C PRO A 7 6.11 13.49 12.25
N TYR A 8 5.90 13.64 10.95
CA TYR A 8 6.51 12.84 9.88
C TYR A 8 7.99 13.17 9.57
N LEU A 9 8.69 13.91 10.44
CA LEU A 9 10.13 14.16 10.36
C LEU A 9 10.85 13.82 11.68
N ASN A 10 10.17 13.14 12.61
CA ASN A 10 10.71 12.78 13.92
C ASN A 10 10.51 11.30 14.23
N GLY A 11 11.30 10.76 15.15
CA GLY A 11 11.18 9.37 15.59
C GLY A 11 11.28 8.41 14.41
N HIS A 12 10.29 7.51 14.27
CA HIS A 12 10.27 6.49 13.21
C HIS A 12 10.23 7.09 11.79
N TYR A 13 9.79 8.34 11.67
CA TYR A 13 9.63 9.05 10.40
C TYR A 13 10.83 9.94 10.07
N THR A 14 11.87 9.97 10.92
CA THR A 14 13.08 10.74 10.63
C THR A 14 13.66 10.24 9.30
N PRO A 15 13.96 11.11 8.32
CA PRO A 15 14.55 10.68 7.05
C PRO A 15 15.95 10.11 7.26
N VAL A 16 16.36 9.16 6.44
CA VAL A 16 17.76 8.77 6.30
C VAL A 16 18.46 9.66 5.27
N THR A 17 19.72 9.96 5.51
CA THR A 17 20.45 11.02 4.78
C THR A 17 21.52 10.50 3.84
N ASP A 18 21.67 9.18 3.74
CA ASP A 18 22.73 8.48 3.02
C ASP A 18 22.19 7.29 2.23
N GLU A 19 22.86 6.95 1.13
CA GLU A 19 22.66 5.71 0.38
C GLU A 19 23.81 4.77 0.70
N ILE A 20 23.50 3.55 1.11
CA ILE A 20 24.51 2.54 1.45
C ILE A 20 24.26 1.23 0.72
N THR A 21 25.30 0.41 0.67
CA THR A 21 25.22 -1.00 0.29
C THR A 21 25.99 -1.78 1.33
N ALA A 22 25.34 -2.80 1.89
CA ALA A 22 25.98 -3.76 2.78
C ALA A 22 25.74 -5.16 2.24
N HIS A 23 26.68 -6.05 2.49
CA HIS A 23 26.63 -7.44 2.10
C HIS A 23 26.73 -8.33 3.33
N GLU A 24 26.32 -9.60 3.20
CA GLU A 24 26.45 -10.63 4.23
C GLU A 24 25.87 -10.18 5.59
N LEU A 25 24.56 -9.86 5.57
CA LEU A 25 23.89 -9.33 6.76
C LEU A 25 23.79 -10.40 7.86
N THR A 26 23.84 -9.96 9.12
CA THR A 26 23.69 -10.86 10.27
C THR A 26 22.27 -11.42 10.32
N VAL A 27 22.16 -12.75 10.39
CA VAL A 27 20.91 -13.49 10.52
C VAL A 27 20.85 -14.18 11.87
N HIS A 28 19.74 -14.01 12.59
CA HIS A 28 19.39 -14.76 13.79
C HIS A 28 18.27 -15.74 13.46
N GLY A 29 18.32 -16.96 13.99
CA GLY A 29 17.40 -18.03 13.60
C GLY A 29 17.88 -18.74 12.33
N SER A 30 16.96 -19.16 11.46
CA SER A 30 17.30 -19.83 10.20
C SER A 30 16.38 -19.32 9.09
N LEU A 31 16.94 -18.58 8.13
CA LEU A 31 16.19 -18.15 6.95
C LEU A 31 15.82 -19.40 6.12
N PRO A 32 14.53 -19.58 5.76
CA PRO A 32 14.12 -20.62 4.84
C PRO A 32 14.89 -20.52 3.52
N PRO A 33 15.57 -21.58 3.04
CA PRO A 33 16.33 -21.54 1.80
C PRO A 33 15.51 -21.24 0.55
N GLU A 34 14.21 -21.52 0.60
CA GLU A 34 13.23 -21.24 -0.45
C GLU A 34 12.90 -19.75 -0.61
N LEU A 35 13.20 -18.90 0.39
CA LEU A 35 13.11 -17.45 0.23
C LEU A 35 14.25 -16.98 -0.66
N ASN A 36 14.01 -17.03 -1.98
CA ASN A 36 14.95 -16.63 -3.01
C ASN A 36 14.40 -15.46 -3.82
N GLY A 37 14.68 -14.26 -3.35
CA GLY A 37 14.08 -13.05 -3.89
C GLY A 37 14.53 -11.80 -3.18
N ARG A 38 13.80 -10.72 -3.42
CA ARG A 38 14.06 -9.38 -2.87
C ARG A 38 12.81 -8.87 -2.18
N TYR A 39 12.96 -8.50 -0.91
CA TYR A 39 11.99 -7.64 -0.24
C TYR A 39 12.36 -6.19 -0.50
N PHE A 40 11.40 -5.40 -0.99
CA PHE A 40 11.53 -3.97 -1.11
C PHE A 40 10.51 -3.26 -0.22
N ARG A 41 10.91 -2.11 0.31
CA ARG A 41 10.04 -1.15 1.00
C ARG A 41 10.26 0.22 0.38
N ASN A 42 9.20 0.85 -0.12
CA ASN A 42 9.24 2.21 -0.62
C ASN A 42 8.60 3.18 0.39
N GLY A 43 9.01 4.44 0.37
CA GLY A 43 8.48 5.45 1.27
C GLY A 43 9.02 6.84 1.00
N HIS A 44 8.31 7.83 1.53
CA HIS A 44 8.71 9.23 1.48
C HIS A 44 9.90 9.49 2.43
N ASN A 45 11.02 9.91 1.87
CA ASN A 45 12.27 10.19 2.55
C ASN A 45 12.87 11.52 2.05
N PRO A 46 12.39 12.66 2.58
CA PRO A 46 12.82 13.96 2.09
C PRO A 46 14.30 14.21 2.28
N LYS A 47 14.91 14.94 1.33
CA LYS A 47 16.34 15.29 1.42
C LYS A 47 16.64 16.08 2.71
N PRO A 48 17.86 15.96 3.26
CA PRO A 48 18.26 16.73 4.43
C PRO A 48 17.98 18.23 4.28
N GLY A 49 17.29 18.81 5.26
CA GLY A 49 16.94 20.23 5.26
C GLY A 49 15.64 20.57 4.51
N ILE A 50 15.01 19.63 3.81
CA ILE A 50 13.70 19.80 3.21
C ILE A 50 12.62 19.44 4.24
N THR A 51 11.63 20.31 4.39
CA THR A 51 10.44 20.06 5.22
C THR A 51 9.22 20.10 4.30
N PRO A 52 8.66 18.94 3.91
CA PRO A 52 7.48 18.91 3.08
C PRO A 52 6.25 19.42 3.86
N THR A 53 5.23 19.89 3.15
CA THR A 53 3.98 20.37 3.76
C THR A 53 3.07 19.22 4.21
N HIS A 54 3.23 18.06 3.60
CA HIS A 54 2.49 16.82 3.85
C HIS A 54 3.49 15.65 3.98
N TRP A 55 3.15 14.61 4.74
CA TRP A 55 3.98 13.40 4.85
C TRP A 55 4.27 12.78 3.48
N PHE A 56 3.22 12.61 2.65
CA PHE A 56 3.32 12.10 1.28
C PHE A 56 3.90 13.08 0.24
N ARG A 57 4.69 14.07 0.66
CA ARG A 57 5.39 15.01 -0.23
C ARG A 57 6.92 14.96 -0.10
N GLY A 58 7.45 13.90 0.51
CA GLY A 58 8.88 13.59 0.45
C GLY A 58 9.25 12.79 -0.81
N GLU A 59 10.51 12.89 -1.21
CA GLU A 59 11.11 12.13 -2.30
C GLU A 59 11.16 10.63 -1.98
N GLY A 60 11.00 9.76 -2.98
CA GLY A 60 10.99 8.32 -2.78
C GLY A 60 12.37 7.75 -2.50
N MET A 61 12.46 6.93 -1.45
CA MET A 61 13.62 6.07 -1.20
C MET A 61 13.16 4.62 -1.03
N ILE A 62 13.78 3.74 -1.82
CA ILE A 62 13.55 2.31 -1.74
C ILE A 62 14.63 1.69 -0.87
N HIS A 63 14.22 0.84 0.07
CA HIS A 63 15.07 -0.05 0.84
C HIS A 63 14.87 -1.48 0.33
N GLY A 64 15.95 -2.14 -0.10
CA GLY A 64 15.92 -3.51 -0.62
C GLY A 64 16.76 -4.46 0.24
N ILE A 65 16.25 -5.67 0.44
CA ILE A 65 16.95 -6.80 1.07
C ILE A 65 16.86 -8.02 0.14
N ARG A 66 18.01 -8.57 -0.25
CA ARG A 66 18.08 -9.83 -1.01
C ARG A 66 18.26 -11.02 -0.07
N LEU A 67 17.38 -12.00 -0.17
CA LEU A 67 17.46 -13.26 0.56
C LEU A 67 17.66 -14.40 -0.45
N ALA A 68 18.72 -15.21 -0.32
CA ALA A 68 19.02 -16.33 -1.20
C ALA A 68 19.67 -17.48 -0.43
N ASP A 69 19.27 -18.72 -0.69
CA ASP A 69 19.91 -19.93 -0.13
C ASP A 69 20.11 -19.88 1.40
N GLY A 70 19.13 -19.34 2.12
CA GLY A 70 19.18 -19.20 3.59
C GLY A 70 20.11 -18.09 4.09
N ARG A 71 20.56 -17.18 3.21
CA ARG A 71 21.39 -16.01 3.53
C ARG A 71 20.64 -14.72 3.23
N ALA A 72 20.96 -13.67 3.99
CA ALA A 72 20.63 -12.29 3.63
C ALA A 72 21.85 -11.66 2.94
N GLU A 73 21.85 -11.71 1.60
CA GLU A 73 23.06 -11.42 0.80
C GLU A 73 23.42 -9.94 0.78
N TRP A 74 22.42 -9.06 0.70
CA TRP A 74 22.67 -7.63 0.73
C TRP A 74 21.47 -6.81 1.23
N TYR A 75 21.81 -5.62 1.74
CA TYR A 75 20.89 -4.49 1.94
C TYR A 75 21.34 -3.32 1.07
N ARG A 76 20.38 -2.60 0.48
CA ARG A 76 20.61 -1.35 -0.25
C ARG A 76 19.49 -0.36 0.02
N ASN A 77 19.83 0.92 0.06
CA ASN A 77 18.84 1.98 -0.03
C ASN A 77 19.23 3.01 -1.09
N ARG A 78 18.28 3.41 -1.94
CA ARG A 78 18.49 4.38 -3.00
C ARG A 78 17.32 5.34 -3.12
N TRP A 79 17.60 6.61 -3.34
CA TRP A 79 16.56 7.52 -3.84
C TRP A 79 16.20 7.15 -5.27
N VAL A 80 14.92 7.25 -5.62
CA VAL A 80 14.50 7.21 -7.02
C VAL A 80 14.87 8.54 -7.66
N LYS A 81 15.76 8.52 -8.66
CA LYS A 81 16.33 9.72 -9.29
C LYS A 81 15.38 10.33 -10.30
N THR A 82 14.30 10.94 -9.80
CA THR A 82 13.32 11.68 -10.60
C THR A 82 13.66 13.17 -10.65
N PRO A 83 13.06 13.96 -11.57
CA PRO A 83 13.20 15.42 -11.55
C PRO A 83 12.75 16.07 -10.23
N PHE A 84 11.79 15.47 -9.51
CA PHE A 84 11.35 15.96 -8.21
C PHE A 84 12.48 15.91 -7.17
N LEU A 85 13.31 14.86 -7.21
CA LEU A 85 14.51 14.74 -6.39
C LEU A 85 15.50 15.89 -6.62
N ASP A 86 15.57 16.38 -7.85
CA ASP A 86 16.45 17.50 -8.24
C ASP A 86 15.81 18.88 -7.98
N GLY A 87 14.65 18.92 -7.31
CA GLY A 87 13.97 20.14 -6.89
C GLY A 87 13.04 20.73 -7.94
N VAL A 88 12.71 20.00 -9.01
CA VAL A 88 11.65 20.42 -9.93
C VAL A 88 10.31 20.35 -9.18
N PRO A 89 9.55 21.47 -9.11
CA PRO A 89 8.32 21.50 -8.33
C PRO A 89 7.26 20.60 -8.96
N PHE A 90 6.54 19.87 -8.11
CA PHE A 90 5.35 19.14 -8.52
C PHE A 90 4.19 20.13 -8.74
N THR A 91 3.80 20.38 -9.98
CA THR A 91 2.63 21.23 -10.29
C THR A 91 1.35 20.43 -10.58
N GLY A 92 1.48 19.11 -10.73
CA GLY A 92 0.38 18.19 -11.02
C GLY A 92 0.09 17.99 -12.50
N THR A 93 0.88 18.58 -13.41
CA THR A 93 0.70 18.43 -14.87
C THR A 93 1.82 17.63 -15.54
N GLU A 94 3.01 17.62 -14.95
CA GLU A 94 4.17 16.90 -15.46
C GLU A 94 4.21 15.47 -14.90
N LEU A 95 3.76 14.49 -15.69
CA LEU A 95 3.64 13.10 -15.22
C LEU A 95 5.00 12.47 -14.84
N GLU A 96 6.12 12.96 -15.36
CA GLU A 96 7.46 12.47 -15.03
C GLU A 96 8.03 13.06 -13.72
N VAL A 97 7.52 14.19 -13.25
CA VAL A 97 7.96 14.83 -11.99
C VAL A 97 7.31 14.09 -10.83
N SER A 98 7.89 12.95 -10.46
CA SER A 98 7.30 11.99 -9.51
C SER A 98 8.06 11.94 -8.20
N ALA A 99 7.36 11.81 -7.08
CA ALA A 99 7.99 11.39 -5.84
C ALA A 99 8.43 9.91 -5.89
N ALA A 100 7.72 9.06 -6.65
CA ALA A 100 7.95 7.62 -6.78
C ALA A 100 8.14 6.92 -5.41
N ALA A 101 7.29 7.28 -4.44
CA ALA A 101 7.52 7.04 -3.01
C ALA A 101 6.45 6.16 -2.35
N THR A 102 5.42 5.74 -3.07
CA THR A 102 4.25 5.04 -2.50
C THR A 102 4.46 3.54 -2.50
N ASN A 103 4.75 2.94 -3.66
CA ASN A 103 4.88 1.49 -3.81
C ASN A 103 6.01 1.11 -4.77
N ILE A 104 6.36 -0.18 -4.82
CA ILE A 104 7.24 -0.79 -5.83
C ILE A 104 6.70 -2.17 -6.21
N ILE A 105 6.52 -2.41 -7.50
CA ILE A 105 6.02 -3.68 -8.03
C ILE A 105 7.00 -4.29 -9.03
N PHE A 106 6.79 -5.55 -9.39
CA PHE A 106 7.38 -6.17 -10.58
C PHE A 106 6.28 -6.53 -11.56
N HIS A 107 6.38 -6.08 -12.80
CA HIS A 107 5.46 -6.48 -13.85
C HIS A 107 6.08 -6.30 -15.24
N GLY A 108 5.80 -7.20 -16.18
CA GLY A 108 6.32 -7.11 -17.54
C GLY A 108 7.85 -7.07 -17.63
N GLY A 109 8.55 -7.72 -16.69
CA GLY A 109 10.01 -7.74 -16.64
C GLY A 109 10.65 -6.49 -16.02
N ARG A 110 9.89 -5.62 -15.36
CA ARG A 110 10.36 -4.32 -14.84
C ARG A 110 10.02 -4.14 -13.37
N TYR A 111 10.95 -3.52 -12.63
CA TYR A 111 10.67 -3.03 -11.28
C TYR A 111 10.17 -1.59 -11.38
N LEU A 112 8.95 -1.33 -10.91
CA LEU A 112 8.27 -0.04 -11.09
C LEU A 112 7.99 0.58 -9.72
N ALA A 113 8.63 1.71 -9.43
CA ALA A 113 8.33 2.57 -8.29
C ALA A 113 7.15 3.49 -8.63
N LEU A 114 6.14 3.53 -7.76
CA LEU A 114 4.84 4.12 -8.05
C LEU A 114 4.55 5.35 -7.17
N GLN A 115 3.81 6.29 -7.75
CA GLN A 115 3.18 7.43 -7.08
C GLN A 115 1.89 7.75 -7.84
N GLU A 116 0.77 7.82 -7.14
CA GLU A 116 -0.58 7.85 -7.72
C GLU A 116 -0.92 9.05 -8.63
N ALA A 117 -0.04 10.06 -8.68
CA ALA A 117 -0.21 11.28 -9.48
C ALA A 117 0.69 11.35 -10.73
N ASN A 118 1.48 10.30 -11.01
CA ASN A 118 2.56 10.33 -11.99
C ASN A 118 2.65 9.04 -12.81
N LEU A 119 3.53 9.02 -13.80
CA LEU A 119 3.99 7.78 -14.44
C LEU A 119 4.77 6.93 -13.42
N PRO A 120 4.74 5.59 -13.55
CA PRO A 120 5.65 4.73 -12.81
C PRO A 120 7.11 5.00 -13.23
N TRP A 121 8.03 4.81 -12.30
CA TRP A 121 9.47 4.96 -12.52
C TRP A 121 10.17 3.62 -12.44
N GLU A 122 10.82 3.22 -13.52
CA GLU A 122 11.57 1.98 -13.59
C GLU A 122 12.88 2.09 -12.81
N VAL A 123 13.16 1.05 -12.03
CA VAL A 123 14.43 0.82 -11.35
C VAL A 123 14.96 -0.57 -11.71
N THR A 124 16.24 -0.82 -11.47
CA THR A 124 16.81 -2.17 -11.58
C THR A 124 16.53 -2.99 -10.31
N ALA A 125 16.78 -4.30 -10.37
CA ALA A 125 16.74 -5.19 -9.20
C ALA A 125 17.74 -4.77 -8.10
N GLU A 126 18.72 -3.95 -8.47
CA GLU A 126 19.78 -3.38 -7.66
C GLU A 126 19.49 -1.95 -7.16
N LEU A 127 18.31 -1.41 -7.49
CA LEU A 127 17.79 -0.09 -7.15
C LEU A 127 18.38 1.10 -7.92
N ASP A 128 19.02 0.87 -9.07
CA ASP A 128 19.44 1.96 -9.95
C ASP A 128 18.24 2.48 -10.73
N THR A 129 18.05 3.81 -10.79
CA THR A 129 16.95 4.43 -11.55
C THR A 129 17.21 4.36 -13.05
N VAL A 130 16.22 3.87 -13.80
CA VAL A 130 16.25 3.77 -15.27
C VAL A 130 15.54 4.97 -15.90
N GLY A 131 14.30 5.26 -15.50
CA GLY A 131 13.51 6.36 -16.06
C GLY A 131 12.00 6.19 -15.86
N ALA A 132 11.22 7.18 -16.25
CA ALA A 132 9.76 7.04 -16.31
C ALA A 132 9.35 5.99 -17.36
N TYR A 133 8.31 5.21 -17.06
CA TYR A 133 7.77 4.19 -17.95
C TYR A 133 6.32 4.50 -18.32
N ASP A 134 6.06 4.70 -19.60
CA ASP A 134 4.75 5.09 -20.16
C ASP A 134 4.05 3.93 -20.91
N PHE A 135 4.48 2.69 -20.65
CA PHE A 135 3.98 1.49 -21.33
C PHE A 135 4.12 1.56 -22.86
N GLY A 136 5.23 2.12 -23.36
CA GLY A 136 5.50 2.27 -24.79
C GLY A 136 4.63 3.36 -25.42
N GLY A 137 4.41 4.45 -24.69
CA GLY A 137 3.58 5.59 -25.09
C GLY A 137 2.07 5.36 -24.97
N LYS A 138 1.62 4.23 -24.40
CA LYS A 138 0.19 3.91 -24.26
C LYS A 138 -0.44 4.50 -23.00
N LEU A 139 0.35 4.79 -21.96
CA LEU A 139 -0.11 5.46 -20.75
C LEU A 139 0.19 6.96 -20.86
N THR A 140 -0.87 7.75 -20.99
CA THR A 140 -0.78 9.23 -21.13
C THR A 140 -1.35 9.96 -19.91
N SER A 141 -1.46 9.26 -18.78
CA SER A 141 -2.06 9.71 -17.52
C SER A 141 -1.27 9.13 -16.34
N SER A 142 -1.66 9.46 -15.10
CA SER A 142 -1.04 8.88 -13.90
C SER A 142 -1.33 7.38 -13.77
N MET A 143 -0.57 6.67 -12.96
CA MET A 143 -0.85 5.28 -12.56
C MET A 143 -1.07 5.22 -11.06
N THR A 144 -2.14 4.56 -10.61
CA THR A 144 -2.33 4.23 -9.19
C THR A 144 -1.08 3.54 -8.61
N ALA A 145 -0.80 3.78 -7.33
CA ALA A 145 0.23 3.03 -6.62
C ALA A 145 -0.22 1.64 -6.15
N HIS A 146 -1.48 1.28 -6.41
CA HIS A 146 -2.09 0.03 -5.97
C HIS A 146 -2.61 -0.84 -7.12
N PRO A 147 -1.80 -1.15 -8.14
CA PRO A 147 -2.22 -2.07 -9.17
C PRO A 147 -2.46 -3.46 -8.58
N LYS A 148 -3.31 -4.25 -9.23
CA LYS A 148 -3.66 -5.62 -8.82
C LYS A 148 -3.29 -6.57 -9.94
N GLU A 149 -2.37 -7.49 -9.67
CA GLU A 149 -2.07 -8.58 -10.61
C GLU A 149 -3.08 -9.70 -10.40
N ASP A 150 -3.65 -10.20 -11.50
CA ASP A 150 -4.49 -11.39 -11.47
C ASP A 150 -3.61 -12.65 -11.45
N PRO A 151 -3.62 -13.45 -10.37
CA PRO A 151 -2.73 -14.59 -10.22
C PRO A 151 -2.99 -15.73 -11.24
N VAL A 152 -4.11 -15.70 -11.97
CA VAL A 152 -4.43 -16.69 -13.01
C VAL A 152 -3.88 -16.28 -14.37
N THR A 153 -4.01 -15.00 -14.72
CA THR A 153 -3.72 -14.52 -16.08
C THR A 153 -2.39 -13.78 -16.18
N GLY A 154 -1.85 -13.30 -15.04
CA GLY A 154 -0.73 -12.37 -14.98
C GLY A 154 -1.09 -10.98 -15.53
N GLU A 155 -2.37 -10.67 -15.75
CA GLU A 155 -2.80 -9.34 -16.14
C GLU A 155 -2.62 -8.37 -14.96
N LEU A 156 -2.02 -7.20 -15.22
CA LEU A 156 -1.97 -6.10 -14.27
C LEU A 156 -3.13 -5.16 -14.50
N HIS A 157 -3.97 -5.03 -13.48
CA HIS A 157 -5.09 -4.11 -13.43
C HIS A 157 -4.69 -2.86 -12.68
N PHE A 158 -4.95 -1.70 -13.26
CA PHE A 158 -4.63 -0.42 -12.64
C PHE A 158 -5.53 0.68 -13.17
N PHE A 159 -5.46 1.87 -12.57
CA PHE A 159 -6.24 3.01 -13.02
C PHE A 159 -5.45 4.31 -12.95
N SER A 160 -5.96 5.33 -13.63
CA SER A 160 -5.62 6.75 -13.47
C SER A 160 -6.83 7.46 -12.89
N TYR A 161 -6.65 8.33 -11.90
CA TYR A 161 -7.70 9.24 -11.45
C TYR A 161 -7.25 10.70 -11.60
N SER A 162 -8.22 11.60 -11.70
CA SER A 162 -7.97 13.02 -11.98
C SER A 162 -9.00 13.89 -11.27
N PRO A 163 -8.64 15.11 -10.83
CA PRO A 163 -9.60 16.11 -10.39
C PRO A 163 -10.47 16.67 -11.53
N PHE A 164 -10.18 16.31 -12.79
CA PHE A 164 -10.91 16.76 -13.98
C PHE A 164 -11.33 15.58 -14.88
N PRO A 165 -12.42 15.70 -15.67
CA PRO A 165 -12.82 14.67 -16.62
C PRO A 165 -11.74 14.31 -17.66
N PRO A 166 -11.57 13.02 -18.02
CA PRO A 166 -12.19 11.85 -17.39
C PRO A 166 -11.64 11.63 -15.98
N TYR A 167 -12.54 11.54 -14.99
CA TYR A 167 -12.16 11.47 -13.57
C TYR A 167 -11.48 10.15 -13.20
N LEU A 168 -11.84 9.06 -13.88
CA LEU A 168 -11.31 7.72 -13.64
C LEU A 168 -11.17 6.97 -14.96
N THR A 169 -9.99 6.42 -15.21
CA THR A 169 -9.68 5.58 -16.37
C THR A 169 -9.06 4.27 -15.90
N TYR A 170 -9.65 3.15 -16.28
CA TYR A 170 -9.20 1.80 -15.94
C TYR A 170 -8.35 1.22 -17.07
N HIS A 171 -7.23 0.60 -16.71
CA HIS A 171 -6.27 0.02 -17.61
C HIS A 171 -6.01 -1.44 -17.26
N VAL A 172 -5.72 -2.23 -18.29
CA VAL A 172 -5.25 -3.62 -18.16
C VAL A 172 -4.02 -3.80 -19.02
N ALA A 173 -2.93 -4.22 -18.40
CA ALA A 173 -1.74 -4.70 -19.09
C ALA A 173 -1.66 -6.23 -19.04
N ASN A 174 -1.17 -6.86 -20.11
CA ASN A 174 -0.89 -8.29 -20.12
C ASN A 174 0.39 -8.61 -19.30
N ALA A 175 0.66 -9.89 -19.03
CA ALA A 175 1.86 -10.31 -18.30
C ALA A 175 3.20 -9.85 -18.90
N ALA A 176 3.22 -9.47 -20.18
CA ALA A 176 4.40 -8.92 -20.86
C ALA A 176 4.57 -7.40 -20.65
N GLY A 177 3.66 -6.74 -19.93
CA GLY A 177 3.71 -5.31 -19.65
C GLY A 177 3.16 -4.42 -20.76
N GLU A 178 2.33 -4.95 -21.67
CA GLU A 178 1.67 -4.16 -22.70
C GLU A 178 0.23 -3.82 -22.30
N ILE A 179 -0.14 -2.53 -22.34
CA ILE A 179 -1.54 -2.14 -22.18
C ILE A 179 -2.38 -2.72 -23.33
N ILE A 180 -3.32 -3.59 -22.99
CA ILE A 180 -4.24 -4.28 -23.90
C ILE A 180 -5.67 -3.71 -23.84
N ARG A 181 -6.01 -2.98 -22.77
CA ARG A 181 -7.32 -2.32 -22.64
C ARG A 181 -7.21 -1.04 -21.81
N THR A 182 -7.97 -0.04 -22.24
CA THR A 182 -8.21 1.22 -21.52
C THR A 182 -9.71 1.52 -21.58
N THR A 183 -10.33 1.88 -20.46
CA THR A 183 -11.76 2.13 -20.36
C THR A 183 -12.02 3.30 -19.41
N VAL A 184 -12.70 4.34 -19.88
CA VAL A 184 -13.17 5.43 -19.02
C VAL A 184 -14.31 4.92 -18.14
N ILE A 185 -14.24 5.21 -16.85
CA ILE A 185 -15.23 4.80 -15.86
C ILE A 185 -16.17 5.96 -15.56
N ASP A 186 -17.41 5.83 -16.01
CA ASP A 186 -18.44 6.84 -15.80
C ASP A 186 -19.00 6.83 -14.36
N GLY A 187 -19.46 8.00 -13.90
CA GLY A 187 -20.10 8.16 -12.60
C GLY A 187 -19.13 8.37 -11.43
N SER A 188 -17.81 8.31 -11.69
CA SER A 188 -16.78 8.82 -10.78
C SER A 188 -16.83 10.34 -10.72
N GLY A 189 -16.63 10.90 -9.52
CA GLY A 189 -16.40 12.34 -9.30
C GLY A 189 -14.92 12.66 -9.13
N PRO A 190 -14.58 13.91 -8.75
CA PRO A 190 -13.21 14.34 -8.45
C PRO A 190 -12.75 13.87 -7.06
N SER A 191 -13.13 12.65 -6.66
CA SER A 191 -12.71 12.04 -5.40
C SER A 191 -11.27 11.58 -5.47
N LEU A 192 -10.59 11.62 -4.33
CA LEU A 192 -9.34 10.91 -4.12
C LEU A 192 -9.62 9.41 -4.28
N MET A 193 -8.94 8.76 -5.21
CA MET A 193 -9.00 7.31 -5.41
C MET A 193 -7.59 6.75 -5.22
N HIS A 194 -7.33 6.23 -4.03
CA HIS A 194 -6.02 5.69 -3.67
C HIS A 194 -5.88 4.23 -4.14
N ASP A 195 -6.82 3.39 -3.73
CA ASP A 195 -6.82 1.95 -3.99
C ASP A 195 -8.12 1.49 -4.70
N PHE A 196 -8.10 0.26 -5.22
CA PHE A 196 -9.20 -0.43 -5.85
C PHE A 196 -8.99 -1.95 -5.71
N ALA A 197 -10.04 -2.74 -5.94
CA ALA A 197 -9.92 -4.20 -5.94
C ALA A 197 -10.33 -4.80 -7.29
N ILE A 198 -9.96 -6.05 -7.49
CA ILE A 198 -10.50 -6.89 -8.56
C ILE A 198 -11.19 -8.10 -7.94
N THR A 199 -12.11 -8.70 -8.69
CA THR A 199 -12.52 -10.10 -8.53
C THR A 199 -12.10 -10.86 -9.79
N ARG A 200 -12.44 -12.14 -9.90
CA ARG A 200 -12.25 -12.90 -11.15
C ARG A 200 -12.96 -12.27 -12.35
N GLU A 201 -14.10 -11.60 -12.16
CA GLU A 201 -14.88 -11.03 -13.27
C GLU A 201 -15.08 -9.50 -13.21
N HIS A 202 -14.70 -8.84 -12.12
CA HIS A 202 -15.04 -7.43 -11.87
C HIS A 202 -13.83 -6.58 -11.48
N ALA A 203 -13.91 -5.28 -11.79
CA ALA A 203 -13.14 -4.25 -11.11
C ALA A 203 -14.05 -3.52 -10.12
N VAL A 204 -13.51 -3.19 -8.95
CA VAL A 204 -14.23 -2.59 -7.82
C VAL A 204 -13.52 -1.30 -7.42
N PHE A 205 -14.18 -0.16 -7.61
CA PHE A 205 -13.64 1.18 -7.37
C PHE A 205 -14.24 1.82 -6.13
N ILE A 206 -13.42 2.54 -5.38
CA ILE A 206 -13.83 3.25 -4.17
C ILE A 206 -13.94 4.74 -4.48
N ASN A 207 -15.12 5.30 -4.30
CA ASN A 207 -15.36 6.73 -4.42
C ASN A 207 -15.69 7.29 -3.03
N SER A 208 -14.66 7.68 -2.28
CA SER A 208 -14.79 8.28 -0.93
C SER A 208 -15.27 9.75 -0.95
N PRO A 209 -15.78 10.27 0.19
CA PRO A 209 -16.19 11.67 0.40
C PRO A 209 -15.01 12.65 0.43
N VAL A 210 -13.81 12.20 0.10
CA VAL A 210 -12.59 12.99 0.07
C VAL A 210 -12.41 13.49 -1.36
N VAL A 211 -12.76 14.74 -1.63
CA VAL A 211 -12.82 15.32 -2.99
C VAL A 211 -11.85 16.48 -3.15
N PHE A 212 -11.48 16.74 -4.39
CA PHE A 212 -10.58 17.82 -4.74
C PHE A 212 -11.11 19.19 -4.29
N ASP A 213 -10.27 19.94 -3.57
CA ASP A 213 -10.57 21.27 -3.04
C ASP A 213 -9.41 22.22 -3.35
N HIS A 214 -9.66 23.19 -4.22
CA HIS A 214 -8.66 24.21 -4.61
C HIS A 214 -8.20 25.11 -3.45
N SER A 215 -8.97 25.18 -2.36
CA SER A 215 -8.60 25.93 -1.15
C SER A 215 -7.68 25.14 -0.21
N GLU A 216 -7.42 23.87 -0.53
CA GLU A 216 -6.49 23.02 0.21
C GLU A 216 -5.07 23.20 -0.34
N HIS A 217 -4.15 23.57 0.57
CA HIS A 217 -2.75 23.92 0.26
C HIS A 217 -1.75 23.18 1.15
N SER A 218 -2.20 22.21 1.95
CA SER A 218 -1.34 21.37 2.81
C SER A 218 -0.45 20.42 2.01
N GLY A 219 -0.67 20.27 0.71
CA GLY A 219 0.18 19.52 -0.21
C GLY A 219 -0.60 18.48 -1.03
N ILE A 220 -1.67 17.90 -0.47
CA ILE A 220 -2.62 17.06 -1.19
C ILE A 220 -3.92 17.84 -1.28
N PRO A 221 -4.37 18.27 -2.47
CA PRO A 221 -5.48 19.22 -2.62
C PRO A 221 -6.84 18.54 -2.52
N TYR A 222 -7.06 17.75 -1.47
CA TYR A 222 -8.29 17.01 -1.24
C TYR A 222 -8.78 17.21 0.19
N ARG A 223 -10.10 17.33 0.37
CA ARG A 223 -10.74 17.43 1.68
C ARG A 223 -11.96 16.54 1.77
N TRP A 224 -12.37 16.25 2.99
CA TRP A 224 -13.64 15.58 3.24
C TRP A 224 -14.81 16.54 3.01
N HIS A 225 -15.84 16.06 2.33
CA HIS A 225 -17.11 16.73 2.08
C HIS A 225 -18.28 15.87 2.56
N ASP A 226 -19.02 16.36 3.56
CA ASP A 226 -20.11 15.61 4.20
C ASP A 226 -21.33 15.39 3.29
N ASP A 227 -21.44 16.14 2.20
CA ASP A 227 -22.50 16.04 1.19
C ASP A 227 -22.19 15.04 0.07
N VAL A 228 -20.97 14.51 0.02
CA VAL A 228 -20.57 13.46 -0.93
C VAL A 228 -20.69 12.11 -0.23
N PRO A 229 -21.45 11.14 -0.76
CA PRO A 229 -21.54 9.82 -0.16
C PRO A 229 -20.30 8.97 -0.45
N LEU A 230 -19.95 8.05 0.46
CA LEU A 230 -19.09 6.91 0.12
C LEU A 230 -19.84 5.98 -0.84
N ARG A 231 -19.23 5.70 -2.00
CA ARG A 231 -19.77 4.76 -2.99
C ARG A 231 -18.76 3.71 -3.40
N ILE A 232 -19.22 2.48 -3.58
CA ILE A 232 -18.43 1.39 -4.17
C ILE A 232 -18.98 1.09 -5.56
N GLY A 233 -18.12 1.21 -6.59
CA GLY A 233 -18.48 1.02 -7.99
C GLY A 233 -17.99 -0.32 -8.50
N VAL A 234 -18.89 -1.12 -9.08
CA VAL A 234 -18.56 -2.44 -9.63
C VAL A 234 -18.81 -2.43 -11.13
N THR A 235 -17.84 -2.90 -11.91
CA THR A 235 -17.98 -3.10 -13.35
C THR A 235 -17.32 -4.39 -13.79
N SER A 236 -17.76 -4.95 -14.92
CA SER A 236 -17.10 -6.11 -15.52
C SER A 236 -15.69 -5.73 -15.94
N ARG A 237 -14.72 -6.59 -15.64
CA ARG A 237 -13.36 -6.42 -16.17
C ARG A 237 -13.26 -6.86 -17.62
N THR A 238 -14.13 -7.73 -18.14
CA THR A 238 -14.00 -8.31 -19.49
C THR A 238 -14.90 -7.67 -20.54
N ALA A 239 -16.07 -7.18 -20.15
CA ALA A 239 -17.03 -6.54 -21.05
C ALA A 239 -17.05 -5.02 -20.86
N ALA A 240 -17.30 -4.28 -21.94
CA ALA A 240 -17.66 -2.87 -21.84
C ALA A 240 -19.04 -2.76 -21.16
N ALA A 241 -19.03 -2.58 -19.84
CA ALA A 241 -20.21 -2.54 -19.00
C ALA A 241 -20.32 -1.21 -18.27
N LYS A 242 -21.57 -0.78 -18.01
CA LYS A 242 -21.85 0.34 -17.14
C LYS A 242 -21.48 -0.02 -15.70
N VAL A 243 -20.90 0.92 -14.97
CA VAL A 243 -20.60 0.76 -13.55
C VAL A 243 -21.90 0.83 -12.73
N THR A 244 -22.07 -0.11 -11.81
CA THR A 244 -23.09 -0.08 -10.77
C THR A 244 -22.47 0.50 -9.51
N TRP A 245 -22.96 1.67 -9.08
CA TRP A 245 -22.51 2.35 -7.86
C TRP A 245 -23.46 2.05 -6.71
N PHE A 246 -22.90 1.57 -5.60
CA PHE A 246 -23.62 1.31 -4.35
C PHE A 246 -23.25 2.40 -3.34
N GLU A 247 -24.24 3.09 -2.80
CA GLU A 247 -24.04 3.94 -1.62
C GLU A 247 -23.97 3.06 -0.37
N VAL A 248 -22.98 3.31 0.47
CA VAL A 248 -22.69 2.58 1.72
C VAL A 248 -22.57 3.59 2.87
N GLU A 249 -22.35 3.12 4.10
CA GLU A 249 -22.23 4.04 5.24
C GLU A 249 -21.06 5.01 5.06
N GLN A 250 -21.28 6.26 5.48
CA GLN A 250 -20.37 7.37 5.25
C GLN A 250 -19.00 7.14 5.88
N GLY A 251 -17.95 7.00 5.07
CA GLY A 251 -16.59 6.74 5.52
C GLY A 251 -15.57 7.07 4.45
N ALA A 252 -14.29 6.92 4.75
CA ALA A 252 -13.23 6.92 3.74
C ALA A 252 -12.46 5.60 3.82
N ILE A 253 -12.00 5.11 2.67
CA ILE A 253 -11.19 3.89 2.56
C ILE A 253 -9.89 4.30 1.85
N LEU A 254 -8.75 4.01 2.47
CA LEU A 254 -7.45 4.16 1.81
C LEU A 254 -7.07 2.87 1.11
N HIS A 255 -6.96 1.77 1.86
CA HIS A 255 -6.55 0.48 1.33
C HIS A 255 -7.68 -0.54 1.31
N VAL A 256 -7.56 -1.53 0.43
CA VAL A 256 -8.42 -2.71 0.41
C VAL A 256 -7.62 -3.95 0.74
N THR A 257 -8.22 -4.87 1.48
CA THR A 257 -7.64 -6.18 1.75
C THR A 257 -7.79 -7.07 0.51
N ASN A 258 -9.02 -7.28 0.04
CA ASN A 258 -9.31 -8.06 -1.16
C ASN A 258 -10.77 -7.88 -1.60
N SER A 259 -11.11 -8.39 -2.79
CA SER A 259 -12.49 -8.55 -3.23
C SER A 259 -12.70 -9.90 -3.91
N TYR A 260 -13.89 -10.49 -3.75
CA TYR A 260 -14.25 -11.77 -4.36
C TYR A 260 -15.75 -11.88 -4.63
N VAL A 261 -16.17 -12.92 -5.35
CA VAL A 261 -17.58 -13.24 -5.54
C VAL A 261 -17.96 -14.37 -4.58
N ASP A 262 -19.01 -14.16 -3.78
CA ASP A 262 -19.50 -15.17 -2.84
C ASP A 262 -20.31 -16.29 -3.54
N THR A 263 -20.71 -17.29 -2.77
CA THR A 263 -21.49 -18.43 -3.28
C THR A 263 -22.88 -18.06 -3.81
N GLN A 264 -23.37 -16.84 -3.55
CA GLN A 264 -24.64 -16.31 -4.06
C GLN A 264 -24.44 -15.42 -5.29
N GLY A 265 -23.21 -15.24 -5.77
CA GLY A 265 -22.90 -14.39 -6.92
C GLY A 265 -22.81 -12.90 -6.58
N ARG A 266 -22.66 -12.54 -5.30
CA ARG A 266 -22.53 -11.15 -4.84
C ARG A 266 -21.06 -10.78 -4.71
N VAL A 267 -20.71 -9.53 -4.99
CA VAL A 267 -19.34 -9.04 -4.83
C VAL A 267 -19.12 -8.69 -3.37
N VAL A 268 -18.07 -9.23 -2.77
CA VAL A 268 -17.61 -8.93 -1.42
C VAL A 268 -16.35 -8.09 -1.52
N LEU A 269 -16.27 -7.00 -0.75
CA LEU A 269 -15.07 -6.18 -0.57
C LEU A 269 -14.73 -6.17 0.92
N GLU A 270 -13.47 -6.32 1.26
CA GLU A 270 -12.99 -6.23 2.64
C GLU A 270 -11.84 -5.22 2.71
N GLY A 271 -11.79 -4.41 3.77
CA GLY A 271 -10.73 -3.43 3.98
C GLY A 271 -10.94 -2.51 5.18
N PRO A 272 -9.90 -1.78 5.60
CA PRO A 272 -10.02 -0.74 6.60
C PRO A 272 -10.93 0.41 6.16
N ARG A 273 -11.74 0.94 7.09
CA ARG A 273 -12.58 2.13 6.88
C ARG A 273 -12.34 3.13 8.00
N PHE A 274 -12.09 4.38 7.61
CA PHE A 274 -12.12 5.53 8.50
C PHE A 274 -13.55 6.06 8.62
N ASP A 275 -13.99 6.30 9.85
CA ASP A 275 -15.09 7.24 10.07
C ASP A 275 -14.62 8.70 9.89
N ARG A 276 -15.56 9.65 10.01
CA ARG A 276 -15.27 11.09 9.88
C ARG A 276 -14.17 11.58 10.84
N SER A 277 -14.26 11.18 12.11
CA SER A 277 -13.37 11.64 13.18
C SER A 277 -11.97 11.03 13.04
N ALA A 278 -11.92 9.74 12.70
CA ALA A 278 -10.70 9.01 12.42
C ALA A 278 -9.94 9.62 11.24
N TRP A 279 -10.65 9.94 10.14
CA TRP A 279 -10.06 10.61 8.99
C TRP A 279 -9.50 11.99 9.36
N GLU A 280 -10.25 12.82 10.08
CA GLU A 280 -9.79 14.15 10.48
C GLU A 280 -8.56 14.11 11.39
N SER A 281 -8.53 13.16 12.32
CA SER A 281 -7.40 12.97 13.24
C SER A 281 -6.14 12.54 12.47
N SER A 282 -6.29 11.57 11.57
CA SER A 282 -5.22 11.06 10.71
C SER A 282 -4.70 12.15 9.75
N TRP A 283 -5.61 12.90 9.12
CA TRP A 283 -5.25 14.03 8.24
C TRP A 283 -4.44 15.10 8.96
N LYS A 284 -4.85 15.50 10.19
CA LYS A 284 -4.08 16.45 11.00
C LYS A 284 -2.66 15.97 11.24
N TRP A 285 -2.47 14.66 11.44
CA TRP A 285 -1.15 14.07 11.55
C TRP A 285 -0.38 14.18 10.24
N TRP A 286 -0.97 13.79 9.10
CA TRP A 286 -0.29 13.78 7.80
C TRP A 286 0.13 15.18 7.32
N VAL A 287 -0.59 16.24 7.73
CA VAL A 287 -0.19 17.64 7.44
C VAL A 287 0.62 18.27 8.56
N GLY A 288 0.73 17.62 9.73
CA GLY A 288 1.35 18.15 10.94
C GLY A 288 0.67 19.43 11.41
N ALA A 289 -0.65 19.42 11.50
CA ALA A 289 -1.48 20.49 12.03
C ALA A 289 -1.49 20.46 13.57
N PRO A 290 -1.66 21.61 14.25
CA PRO A 290 -1.81 21.64 15.71
C PRO A 290 -2.92 20.70 16.20
N GLY A 291 -2.64 19.97 17.29
CA GLY A 291 -3.59 19.02 17.89
C GLY A 291 -3.71 17.69 17.14
N HIS A 292 -2.73 17.34 16.30
CA HIS A 292 -2.63 15.99 15.71
C HIS A 292 -2.45 14.92 16.79
N GLY A 293 -2.88 13.69 16.49
CA GLY A 293 -2.67 12.51 17.34
C GLY A 293 -1.19 12.06 17.40
N VAL A 294 -0.93 10.90 18.00
CA VAL A 294 0.43 10.35 18.10
C VAL A 294 0.79 9.40 16.95
N THR A 295 -0.22 8.82 16.30
CA THR A 295 -0.10 7.87 15.19
C THR A 295 -0.66 8.47 13.89
N PRO A 296 -0.16 8.03 12.71
CA PRO A 296 -0.65 8.48 11.42
C PRO A 296 -2.03 7.91 11.08
N ASP A 297 -2.38 6.77 11.67
CA ASP A 297 -3.72 6.20 11.63
C ASP A 297 -4.35 6.34 13.01
N ALA A 298 -5.54 6.93 13.04
CA ALA A 298 -6.34 7.06 14.25
C ALA A 298 -7.74 6.48 14.04
N GLY A 299 -7.85 5.15 13.91
CA GLY A 299 -9.13 4.45 14.07
C GLY A 299 -9.79 4.03 12.76
N SER A 300 -9.00 3.68 11.73
CA SER A 300 -9.52 2.81 10.69
C SER A 300 -9.80 1.42 11.26
N THR A 301 -11.01 0.90 11.13
CA THR A 301 -11.33 -0.47 11.58
C THR A 301 -11.60 -1.36 10.39
N PHE A 302 -11.56 -2.68 10.54
CA PHE A 302 -11.72 -3.62 9.43
C PHE A 302 -13.21 -3.87 9.13
N HIS A 303 -13.65 -3.67 7.87
CA HIS A 303 -15.04 -3.83 7.44
C HIS A 303 -15.18 -4.80 6.26
N ARG A 304 -16.39 -5.33 6.09
CA ARG A 304 -16.84 -6.08 4.92
C ARG A 304 -18.06 -5.42 4.30
N TRP A 305 -18.04 -5.25 2.99
CA TRP A 305 -19.20 -4.86 2.18
C TRP A 305 -19.62 -6.01 1.26
N VAL A 306 -20.92 -6.27 1.16
CA VAL A 306 -21.51 -7.26 0.26
C VAL A 306 -22.46 -6.55 -0.69
N LEU A 307 -22.16 -6.62 -1.98
CA LEU A 307 -22.78 -5.87 -3.07
C LEU A 307 -23.53 -6.83 -4.00
N ASP A 308 -24.84 -6.73 -4.03
CA ASP A 308 -25.70 -7.54 -4.89
C ASP A 308 -26.02 -6.80 -6.19
N LEU A 309 -25.34 -7.18 -7.27
CA LEU A 309 -25.55 -6.60 -8.61
C LEU A 309 -26.95 -6.86 -9.18
N ALA A 310 -27.63 -7.93 -8.75
CA ALA A 310 -28.96 -8.26 -9.25
C ALA A 310 -30.04 -7.38 -8.60
N THR A 311 -29.89 -7.04 -7.32
CA THR A 311 -30.86 -6.22 -6.59
C THR A 311 -30.46 -4.75 -6.44
N GLY A 312 -29.20 -4.41 -6.69
CA GLY A 312 -28.65 -3.07 -6.48
C GLY A 312 -28.52 -2.70 -5.00
N LYS A 313 -28.51 -3.68 -4.09
CA LYS A 313 -28.40 -3.47 -2.64
C LYS A 313 -27.00 -3.76 -2.14
N ALA A 314 -26.58 -3.01 -1.13
CA ALA A 314 -25.38 -3.27 -0.35
C ALA A 314 -25.74 -3.57 1.11
N SER A 315 -24.92 -4.38 1.77
CA SER A 315 -24.88 -4.54 3.22
C SER A 315 -23.46 -4.49 3.70
N GLU A 316 -23.25 -4.09 4.95
CA GLU A 316 -21.93 -3.94 5.54
C GLU A 316 -21.88 -4.40 7.00
N GLU A 317 -20.69 -4.78 7.45
CA GLU A 317 -20.40 -5.17 8.83
C GLU A 317 -18.97 -4.75 9.24
N SER A 318 -18.82 -4.29 10.48
CA SER A 318 -17.50 -4.14 11.12
C SER A 318 -17.05 -5.52 11.60
N LEU A 319 -15.84 -5.91 11.23
CA LEU A 319 -15.25 -7.20 11.57
C LEU A 319 -14.39 -7.14 12.83
N ASP A 320 -13.91 -5.95 13.21
CA ASP A 320 -13.08 -5.74 14.38
C ASP A 320 -13.15 -4.30 14.92
N ASP A 321 -12.68 -4.09 16.15
CA ASP A 321 -12.59 -2.80 16.83
C ASP A 321 -11.16 -2.24 16.90
N LEU A 322 -10.12 -3.02 16.55
CA LEU A 322 -8.75 -2.51 16.53
C LEU A 322 -8.55 -1.55 15.36
N ALA A 323 -7.74 -0.51 15.61
CA ALA A 323 -7.27 0.36 14.55
C ALA A 323 -6.25 -0.40 13.69
N THR A 324 -6.58 -0.68 12.42
CA THR A 324 -5.74 -1.49 11.53
C THR A 324 -5.65 -0.92 10.12
N GLU A 325 -4.44 -0.87 9.59
CA GLU A 325 -4.17 -0.45 8.20
C GLU A 325 -3.02 -1.27 7.59
N PHE A 326 -2.69 -1.02 6.33
CA PHE A 326 -1.76 -1.78 5.50
C PHE A 326 -2.14 -3.28 5.44
N PRO A 327 -3.37 -3.59 4.98
CA PRO A 327 -3.80 -4.96 4.86
C PRO A 327 -3.03 -5.69 3.76
N SER A 328 -2.73 -6.97 3.98
CA SER A 328 -2.15 -7.86 2.98
C SER A 328 -2.76 -9.26 3.09
N ILE A 329 -2.60 -10.03 2.02
CA ILE A 329 -3.09 -11.41 1.90
C ILE A 329 -2.01 -12.26 1.23
N ASN A 330 -2.27 -13.57 1.10
CA ASN A 330 -1.58 -14.38 0.11
C ASN A 330 -2.05 -13.97 -1.30
N ASP A 331 -1.20 -13.35 -2.10
CA ASP A 331 -1.55 -12.79 -3.42
C ASP A 331 -2.00 -13.85 -4.44
N ALA A 332 -1.77 -15.15 -4.19
CA ALA A 332 -2.40 -16.22 -4.96
C ALA A 332 -3.95 -16.18 -4.89
N HIS A 333 -4.51 -15.47 -3.90
CA HIS A 333 -5.93 -15.28 -3.67
C HIS A 333 -6.43 -13.88 -4.09
N THR A 334 -5.61 -13.02 -4.69
CA THR A 334 -6.09 -11.72 -5.19
C THR A 334 -7.25 -11.92 -6.17
N GLY A 335 -8.38 -11.28 -5.88
CA GLY A 335 -9.61 -11.42 -6.66
C GLY A 335 -10.41 -12.70 -6.45
N ALA A 336 -10.00 -13.56 -5.51
CA ALA A 336 -10.71 -14.76 -5.07
C ALA A 336 -10.92 -14.74 -3.56
N PHE A 337 -11.74 -15.66 -3.06
CA PHE A 337 -11.93 -15.79 -1.62
C PHE A 337 -10.60 -16.07 -0.91
N ASN A 338 -10.34 -15.33 0.16
CA ASN A 338 -9.26 -15.54 1.13
C ASN A 338 -9.87 -15.60 2.53
N ARG A 339 -9.39 -16.52 3.36
CA ARG A 339 -9.76 -16.65 4.78
C ARG A 339 -8.86 -15.81 5.68
N TYR A 340 -7.60 -15.66 5.32
CA TYR A 340 -6.62 -15.00 6.16
C TYR A 340 -6.22 -13.65 5.57
N SER A 341 -6.15 -12.64 6.44
CA SER A 341 -5.57 -11.34 6.14
C SER A 341 -4.63 -10.92 7.24
N TYR A 342 -3.67 -10.07 6.88
CA TYR A 342 -2.66 -9.55 7.79
C TYR A 342 -2.69 -8.03 7.74
N ALA A 343 -2.35 -7.35 8.82
CA ALA A 343 -2.30 -5.90 8.85
C ALA A 343 -1.34 -5.40 9.95
N ILE A 344 -1.13 -4.09 9.98
CA ILE A 344 -0.56 -3.41 11.15
C ILE A 344 -1.73 -3.03 12.07
N ALA A 345 -1.68 -3.47 13.32
CA ALA A 345 -2.53 -2.95 14.38
C ALA A 345 -1.82 -1.81 15.12
N PHE A 346 -2.49 -0.66 15.20
CA PHE A 346 -1.96 0.56 15.80
C PHE A 346 -2.21 0.58 17.32
N PRO A 347 -1.37 1.29 18.10
CA PRO A 347 -1.63 1.54 19.52
C PRO A 347 -3.01 2.15 19.74
N GLY A 348 -3.72 1.68 20.77
CA GLY A 348 -5.13 2.01 21.01
C GLY A 348 -5.97 0.76 21.25
N ALA A 349 -7.24 0.93 21.66
CA ALA A 349 -8.17 -0.19 21.88
C ALA A 349 -7.62 -1.35 22.74
N GLY A 350 -6.74 -1.06 23.70
CA GLY A 350 -6.10 -2.06 24.58
C GLY A 350 -4.68 -2.49 24.16
N LEU A 351 -4.14 -1.97 23.05
CA LEU A 351 -2.76 -2.19 22.60
C LEU A 351 -1.85 -1.04 23.04
N ASP A 352 -0.77 -1.36 23.78
CA ASP A 352 0.23 -0.39 24.22
C ASP A 352 1.23 0.01 23.11
N GLY A 353 1.28 -0.76 22.02
CA GLY A 353 2.25 -0.61 20.93
C GLY A 353 1.73 -1.21 19.63
N TYR A 354 2.54 -1.10 18.58
CA TYR A 354 2.20 -1.69 17.28
C TYR A 354 2.30 -3.21 17.32
N SER A 355 1.40 -3.86 16.59
CA SER A 355 1.43 -5.31 16.37
C SER A 355 1.27 -5.65 14.89
N THR A 356 1.83 -6.78 14.47
CA THR A 356 1.35 -7.45 13.26
C THR A 356 0.17 -8.30 13.67
N ILE A 357 -0.97 -8.15 12.98
CA ILE A 357 -2.18 -8.92 13.24
C ILE A 357 -2.45 -9.88 12.09
N LYS A 358 -2.93 -11.08 12.42
CA LYS A 358 -3.57 -12.01 11.51
C LYS A 358 -5.06 -12.10 11.86
N PHE A 359 -5.92 -11.95 10.87
CA PHE A 359 -7.36 -12.14 10.98
C PHE A 359 -7.78 -13.43 10.27
N ASP A 360 -8.63 -14.21 10.92
CA ASP A 360 -9.46 -15.23 10.28
C ASP A 360 -10.82 -14.61 9.95
N THR A 361 -11.03 -14.24 8.68
CA THR A 361 -12.21 -13.50 8.21
C THR A 361 -13.50 -14.34 8.24
N VAL A 362 -13.39 -15.65 8.48
CA VAL A 362 -14.51 -16.57 8.62
C VAL A 362 -14.92 -16.71 10.08
N THR A 363 -13.95 -16.89 10.99
CA THR A 363 -14.26 -17.16 12.41
C THR A 363 -14.22 -15.91 13.28
N GLY A 364 -13.69 -14.79 12.79
CA GLY A 364 -13.41 -13.57 13.56
C GLY A 364 -12.26 -13.73 14.55
N GLN A 365 -11.46 -14.80 14.45
CA GLN A 365 -10.32 -15.00 15.35
C GLN A 365 -9.16 -14.11 14.95
N GLN A 366 -8.41 -13.67 15.95
CA GLN A 366 -7.24 -12.81 15.78
C GLN A 366 -6.02 -13.42 16.42
N ARG A 367 -4.86 -13.19 15.79
CA ARG A 367 -3.57 -13.42 16.42
C ARG A 367 -2.72 -12.18 16.29
N LEU A 368 -2.15 -11.75 17.41
CA LEU A 368 -1.32 -10.56 17.51
C LEU A 368 0.12 -10.95 17.80
N PHE A 369 1.04 -10.39 17.02
CA PHE A 369 2.47 -10.34 17.32
C PHE A 369 2.85 -8.92 17.73
N GLY A 370 2.95 -8.69 19.04
CA GLY A 370 3.35 -7.39 19.58
C GLY A 370 4.84 -7.13 19.39
N HIS A 371 5.21 -6.01 18.76
CA HIS A 371 6.60 -5.70 18.44
C HIS A 371 7.41 -5.17 19.63
N GLY A 372 6.72 -4.76 20.70
CA GLY A 372 7.31 -4.17 21.91
C GLY A 372 7.37 -2.64 21.87
N ALA A 373 7.60 -2.04 23.04
CA ALA A 373 7.51 -0.59 23.22
C ALA A 373 8.62 0.18 22.48
N GLY A 374 8.22 1.12 21.61
CA GLY A 374 9.12 1.95 20.79
C GLY A 374 9.57 1.28 19.49
N ARG A 375 8.88 0.21 19.08
CA ARG A 375 9.12 -0.50 17.83
C ARG A 375 7.91 -0.35 16.91
N MET A 376 8.17 -0.11 15.63
CA MET A 376 7.16 0.11 14.60
C MET A 376 7.41 -0.84 13.42
N PRO A 377 6.47 -1.73 13.09
CA PRO A 377 6.54 -2.53 11.89
C PRO A 377 6.15 -1.70 10.66
N GLY A 378 6.67 -2.10 9.51
CA GLY A 378 6.09 -1.78 8.21
C GLY A 378 5.01 -2.79 7.81
N GLU A 379 4.43 -2.58 6.64
CA GLU A 379 3.50 -3.55 6.02
C GLU A 379 4.16 -4.93 5.95
N ALA A 380 3.40 -5.94 6.38
CA ALA A 380 3.81 -7.32 6.27
C ALA A 380 3.49 -7.84 4.88
N VAL A 381 4.47 -8.40 4.20
CA VAL A 381 4.31 -9.00 2.86
C VAL A 381 4.27 -10.51 3.01
N PHE A 382 3.23 -11.16 2.49
CA PHE A 382 3.11 -12.60 2.49
C PHE A 382 4.01 -13.22 1.41
N VAL A 383 4.68 -14.32 1.73
CA VAL A 383 5.46 -15.13 0.79
C VAL A 383 5.07 -16.60 1.00
N PRO A 384 4.49 -17.28 -0.02
CA PRO A 384 4.10 -18.67 0.13
C PRO A 384 5.32 -19.58 0.36
N ALA A 385 5.17 -20.60 1.21
CA ALA A 385 6.19 -21.62 1.39
C ALA A 385 6.21 -22.59 0.21
N GLU A 386 7.38 -23.16 -0.11
CA GLU A 386 7.47 -24.19 -1.15
C GLU A 386 6.72 -25.45 -0.72
N GLY A 387 5.73 -25.86 -1.51
CA GLY A 387 4.88 -27.01 -1.17
C GLY A 387 3.83 -26.75 -0.08
N GLY A 388 3.60 -25.48 0.28
CA GLY A 388 2.45 -25.09 1.11
C GLY A 388 1.12 -25.55 0.51
N THR A 389 0.20 -25.97 1.38
CA THR A 389 -1.12 -26.51 0.99
C THR A 389 -2.28 -25.73 1.58
N ASN A 390 -2.09 -25.09 2.73
CA ASN A 390 -3.05 -24.15 3.31
C ASN A 390 -2.76 -22.73 2.79
N GLU A 391 -3.79 -21.88 2.85
CA GLU A 391 -3.71 -20.48 2.41
C GLU A 391 -2.61 -19.68 3.12
N ASP A 392 -2.37 -19.99 4.39
CA ASP A 392 -1.40 -19.36 5.28
C ASP A 392 -0.10 -20.16 5.47
N ASP A 393 0.13 -21.22 4.67
CA ASP A 393 1.41 -21.94 4.65
C ASP A 393 2.46 -21.06 3.96
N GLY A 394 3.15 -20.23 4.75
CA GLY A 394 4.12 -19.27 4.24
C GLY A 394 4.71 -18.39 5.32
N TYR A 395 5.27 -17.27 4.90
CA TYR A 395 5.97 -16.33 5.75
C TYR A 395 5.42 -14.91 5.60
N LEU A 396 5.52 -14.13 6.67
CA LEU A 396 5.37 -12.69 6.62
C LEU A 396 6.73 -12.01 6.75
N LEU A 397 7.06 -11.17 5.78
CA LEU A 397 8.26 -10.35 5.78
C LEU A 397 7.87 -8.92 6.16
N THR A 398 8.43 -8.40 7.25
CA THR A 398 8.18 -7.02 7.70
C THR A 398 9.44 -6.38 8.26
N VAL A 399 9.73 -5.15 7.85
CA VAL A 399 10.80 -4.36 8.48
C VAL A 399 10.28 -3.72 9.74
N VAL A 400 10.96 -3.93 10.86
CA VAL A 400 10.63 -3.34 12.16
C VAL A 400 11.75 -2.39 12.57
N SER A 401 11.37 -1.15 12.87
CA SER A 401 12.30 -0.11 13.30
C SER A 401 12.17 0.13 14.81
N ASP A 402 13.31 0.16 15.51
CA ASP A 402 13.42 0.41 16.94
C ASP A 402 14.04 1.78 17.20
N LEU A 403 13.30 2.69 17.85
CA LEU A 403 13.81 4.03 18.15
C LEU A 403 14.80 4.08 19.29
N LYS A 404 14.74 3.14 20.23
CA LYS A 404 15.67 3.11 21.36
C LYS A 404 17.05 2.67 20.88
N ALA A 405 17.09 1.72 19.95
CA ALA A 405 18.31 1.23 19.36
C ALA A 405 18.79 2.03 18.13
N ASP A 406 17.95 2.90 17.55
CA ASP A 406 18.17 3.56 16.26
C ASP A 406 18.57 2.56 15.15
N ALA A 407 17.85 1.43 15.11
CA ALA A 407 18.16 0.29 14.25
C ALA A 407 16.88 -0.30 13.65
N SER A 408 17.03 -1.07 12.57
CA SER A 408 15.94 -1.81 11.95
C SER A 408 16.34 -3.25 11.68
N GLN A 409 15.34 -4.11 11.60
CA GLN A 409 15.48 -5.52 11.29
C GLN A 409 14.41 -5.93 10.28
N LEU A 410 14.73 -6.85 9.39
CA LEU A 410 13.69 -7.60 8.66
C LEU A 410 13.32 -8.82 9.50
N LEU A 411 12.04 -8.93 9.88
CA LEU A 411 11.49 -10.12 10.52
C LEU A 411 10.92 -11.05 9.44
N VAL A 412 11.17 -12.34 9.61
CA VAL A 412 10.48 -13.43 8.92
C VAL A 412 9.65 -14.15 9.97
N LEU A 413 8.33 -13.99 9.88
CA LEU A 413 7.36 -14.65 10.76
C LEU A 413 6.69 -15.80 10.01
N ASP A 414 6.36 -16.88 10.71
CA ASP A 414 5.43 -17.89 10.19
C ASP A 414 4.04 -17.25 10.01
N ALA A 415 3.45 -17.36 8.83
CA ALA A 415 2.18 -16.70 8.53
C ALA A 415 0.97 -17.43 9.17
N GLY A 416 1.16 -18.69 9.58
CA GLY A 416 0.21 -19.51 10.32
C GLY A 416 0.05 -19.03 11.76
N ASP A 417 1.16 -18.95 12.49
CA ASP A 417 1.16 -18.67 13.93
C ASP A 417 1.86 -17.40 14.41
N LEU A 418 2.45 -16.63 13.50
CA LEU A 418 3.24 -15.42 13.76
C LEU A 418 4.51 -15.65 14.60
N ALA A 419 4.98 -16.90 14.75
CA ALA A 419 6.25 -17.17 15.39
C ALA A 419 7.41 -16.63 14.56
N THR A 420 8.42 -16.07 15.23
CA THR A 420 9.62 -15.59 14.54
C THR A 420 10.46 -16.77 14.06
N VAL A 421 10.61 -16.90 12.74
CA VAL A 421 11.46 -17.90 12.07
C VAL A 421 12.91 -17.42 11.99
N ALA A 422 13.08 -16.17 11.55
CA ALA A 422 14.38 -15.54 11.43
C ALA A 422 14.29 -14.01 11.55
N THR A 423 15.42 -13.40 11.89
CA THR A 423 15.60 -11.95 11.96
C THR A 423 16.87 -11.57 11.24
N VAL A 424 16.81 -10.61 10.32
CA VAL A 424 17.97 -10.05 9.64
C VAL A 424 18.26 -8.65 10.20
N GLU A 425 19.46 -8.44 10.72
CA GLU A 425 19.89 -7.10 11.14
C GLU A 425 20.16 -6.20 9.93
N LEU A 426 19.60 -5.00 9.93
CA LEU A 426 19.84 -4.03 8.87
C LEU A 426 20.95 -3.05 9.30
N PRO A 427 21.87 -2.69 8.39
CA PRO A 427 22.99 -1.80 8.68
C PRO A 427 22.57 -0.33 8.87
N ARG A 428 21.29 -0.03 8.63
CA ARG A 428 20.71 1.31 8.72
C ARG A 428 19.27 1.21 9.18
N ARG A 429 18.85 2.15 10.02
CA ARG A 429 17.44 2.34 10.35
C ARG A 429 16.66 2.63 9.06
N VAL A 430 15.56 1.93 8.87
CA VAL A 430 14.58 2.17 7.80
C VAL A 430 13.48 3.06 8.38
N PRO A 431 13.21 4.24 7.81
CA PRO A 431 12.07 5.05 8.23
C PRO A 431 10.74 4.33 8.00
N ALA A 432 9.69 4.78 8.68
CA ALA A 432 8.34 4.33 8.39
C ALA A 432 8.00 4.62 6.92
N GLY A 433 8.02 3.57 6.10
CA GLY A 433 7.67 3.64 4.68
C GLY A 433 6.17 3.47 4.43
N ILE A 434 5.78 3.25 3.17
CA ILE A 434 4.39 3.14 2.72
C ILE A 434 4.04 1.70 2.31
N HIS A 435 4.46 1.22 1.14
CA HIS A 435 4.26 -0.19 0.74
C HIS A 435 5.56 -0.97 0.58
N GLY A 436 5.49 -2.26 0.88
CA GLY A 436 6.52 -3.23 0.60
C GLY A 436 6.03 -4.32 -0.35
N HIS A 437 6.97 -4.98 -1.01
CA HIS A 437 6.67 -6.05 -1.95
C HIS A 437 7.80 -7.08 -1.95
N TRP A 438 7.44 -8.34 -2.14
CA TRP A 438 8.38 -9.44 -2.33
C TRP A 438 8.41 -9.77 -3.81
N ILE A 439 9.60 -9.74 -4.40
CA ILE A 439 9.80 -10.09 -5.80
C ILE A 439 10.74 -11.28 -5.83
N GLU A 440 10.18 -12.44 -6.16
CA GLU A 440 10.92 -13.69 -6.32
C GLU A 440 11.88 -13.61 -7.50
N ASP A 441 13.04 -14.26 -7.40
CA ASP A 441 13.93 -14.42 -8.53
C ASP A 441 13.31 -15.43 -9.49
N HIS A 442 12.90 -14.97 -10.67
CA HIS A 442 12.40 -15.88 -11.71
C HIS A 442 13.47 -16.93 -12.05
N LYS A 443 13.11 -18.20 -11.88
CA LYS A 443 13.92 -19.35 -12.35
C LYS A 443 13.93 -19.47 -13.87
#